data_AF-A0A3D6DPR7-F1
#
_entry.id   AF-A0A3D6DPR7-F1
#
_cell.length_a   1.000
_cell.length_b   1.000
_cell.length_c   1.000
_cell.angle_alpha   90.00
_cell.angle_beta   90.00
_cell.angle_gamma   90.00
#
_symmetry.space_group_name_H-M   'P 1'
#
loop_
_entity.id
_entity.type
_entity.pdbx_description
1 polymer ?
#
loop_
_entity_poly.entity_id
_entity_poly.type
_entity_poly.pdbx_seq_one_letter_code
_entity_poly.pdbx_strand_id
1 'polypeptide(L)'
;RTRFMKGLYAWVGFKTESIEYLPPERLHGSTRFDFFRLLRLAVDGITAFSTWPLRALSILGLVVALLAFAYGSYLVLEYMIIGNQVSGWTTIVTAMLFLSGVNLLGLGVIGAYVSRIFNEVKQRPLYVLRQDLGKGLREVSAVDPDE
;
A
#
# COMPACT_ATOMS: atom_id res chain seq x y z
N ARG A 1 4.93 3.36 -12.88
CA ARG A 1 4.64 1.91 -13.09
C ARG A 1 5.55 0.99 -12.28
N THR A 2 5.13 0.66 -11.06
CA THR A 2 5.67 -0.47 -10.29
C THR A 2 5.12 -1.78 -10.85
N ARG A 3 5.99 -2.66 -11.36
CA ARG A 3 5.60 -3.93 -11.96
C ARG A 3 5.76 -5.06 -10.95
N PHE A 4 4.73 -5.32 -10.15
CA PHE A 4 4.66 -6.53 -9.33
C PHE A 4 4.21 -7.71 -10.19
N MET A 5 5.13 -8.27 -10.97
CA MET A 5 4.85 -9.31 -11.97
C MET A 5 4.17 -10.55 -11.38
N LYS A 6 4.57 -10.98 -10.18
CA LYS A 6 3.95 -12.10 -9.48
C LYS A 6 2.44 -11.89 -9.25
N GLY A 7 2.03 -10.71 -8.83
CA GLY A 7 0.61 -10.39 -8.66
C GLY A 7 -0.09 -10.09 -9.97
N LEU A 8 0.60 -9.50 -10.95
CA LEU A 8 0.04 -9.26 -12.28
C LEU A 8 -0.37 -10.59 -12.94
N TYR A 9 0.50 -11.61 -12.89
CA TYR A 9 0.19 -12.95 -13.43
C TYR A 9 -0.99 -13.60 -12.72
N ALA A 10 -1.09 -13.45 -11.39
CA ALA A 10 -2.23 -13.96 -10.63
C ALA A 10 -3.53 -13.21 -10.91
N TRP A 11 -3.47 -11.90 -11.24
CA TRP A 11 -4.64 -11.07 -11.48
C TRP A 11 -5.32 -11.34 -12.83
N VAL A 12 -4.56 -11.74 -13.85
CA VAL A 12 -5.09 -11.87 -15.23
C VAL A 12 -6.13 -13.01 -15.36
N GLY A 13 -6.08 -14.01 -14.49
CA GLY A 13 -7.16 -15.01 -14.36
C GLY A 13 -7.25 -16.07 -15.48
N PHE A 14 -6.25 -16.16 -16.34
CA PHE A 14 -6.19 -17.21 -17.37
C PHE A 14 -5.88 -18.60 -16.78
N LYS A 15 -6.23 -19.65 -17.54
CA LYS A 15 -5.80 -21.02 -17.24
C LYS A 15 -4.27 -21.06 -17.20
N THR A 16 -3.74 -21.50 -16.07
CA THR A 16 -2.30 -21.55 -15.81
C THR A 16 -1.95 -22.96 -15.36
N GLU A 17 -0.84 -23.49 -15.86
CA GLU A 17 -0.29 -24.79 -15.47
C GLU A 17 1.15 -24.59 -14.99
N SER A 18 1.52 -25.20 -13.87
CA SER A 18 2.87 -25.10 -13.31
C SER A 18 3.72 -26.27 -13.77
N ILE A 19 4.89 -25.97 -14.34
CA ILE A 19 5.89 -26.99 -14.68
C ILE A 19 6.87 -27.08 -13.51
N GLU A 20 6.96 -28.25 -12.90
CA GLU A 20 7.94 -28.50 -11.84
C GLU A 20 9.36 -28.51 -12.41
N TYR A 21 10.23 -27.74 -11.80
CA TYR A 21 11.64 -27.68 -12.13
C TYR A 21 12.45 -27.56 -10.85
N LEU A 22 13.40 -28.47 -10.67
CA LEU A 22 14.36 -28.41 -9.58
C LEU A 22 15.65 -27.77 -10.10
N PRO A 23 15.97 -26.52 -9.73
CA PRO A 23 17.22 -25.92 -10.12
C PRO A 23 18.40 -26.59 -9.41
N PRO A 24 19.55 -26.77 -10.08
CA PRO A 24 20.77 -27.19 -9.41
C PRO A 24 21.23 -26.13 -8.40
N GLU A 25 21.98 -26.56 -7.39
CA GLU A 25 22.49 -25.67 -6.35
C GLU A 25 23.37 -24.56 -6.95
N ARG A 26 23.24 -23.34 -6.43
CA ARG A 26 24.00 -22.20 -6.96
C ARG A 26 25.47 -22.37 -6.60
N LEU A 27 26.32 -22.41 -7.61
CA LEU A 27 27.77 -22.45 -7.42
C LEU A 27 28.30 -21.15 -6.78
N HIS A 28 27.72 -19.99 -7.15
CA HIS A 28 28.18 -18.67 -6.69
C HIS A 28 27.02 -17.72 -6.37
N GLY A 29 27.27 -16.80 -5.43
CA GLY A 29 26.36 -15.71 -5.06
C GLY A 29 25.44 -16.03 -3.88
N SER A 30 25.07 -15.00 -3.12
CA SER A 30 24.11 -15.11 -2.02
C SER A 30 22.68 -14.94 -2.53
N THR A 31 21.73 -15.53 -1.80
CA THR A 31 20.30 -15.26 -2.04
C THR A 31 20.02 -13.77 -1.89
N ARG A 32 19.29 -13.19 -2.85
CA ARG A 32 18.79 -11.81 -2.75
C ARG A 32 17.43 -11.73 -2.04
N PHE A 33 16.90 -12.88 -1.61
CA PHE A 33 15.60 -13.02 -0.97
C PHE A 33 15.78 -13.26 0.54
N ASP A 34 15.98 -12.16 1.27
CA ASP A 34 15.92 -12.15 2.74
C ASP A 34 14.47 -11.97 3.21
N PHE A 35 14.20 -12.37 4.45
CA PHE A 35 12.88 -12.23 5.08
C PHE A 35 12.30 -10.81 4.97
N PHE A 36 13.09 -9.77 5.26
CA PHE A 36 12.64 -8.37 5.14
C PHE A 36 12.30 -7.96 3.71
N ARG A 37 13.00 -8.52 2.70
CA ARG A 37 12.69 -8.28 1.29
C ARG A 37 11.40 -8.98 0.87
N LEU A 38 11.14 -10.17 1.39
CA LEU A 38 9.87 -10.89 1.22
C LEU A 38 8.70 -10.12 1.86
N LEU A 39 8.89 -9.61 3.08
CA LEU A 39 7.88 -8.81 3.77
C LEU A 39 7.55 -7.54 2.98
N ARG A 40 8.58 -6.82 2.52
CA ARG A 40 8.41 -5.63 1.68
C ARG A 40 7.63 -5.96 0.40
N LEU A 41 7.96 -7.07 -0.25
CA LEU A 41 7.28 -7.53 -1.46
C LEU A 41 5.79 -7.83 -1.20
N ALA A 42 5.47 -8.44 -0.06
CA ALA A 42 4.08 -8.71 0.34
C ALA A 42 3.30 -7.41 0.59
N VAL A 43 3.89 -6.47 1.34
CA VAL A 43 3.29 -5.15 1.61
C VAL A 43 3.07 -4.38 0.31
N ASP A 44 4.05 -4.39 -0.61
CA ASP A 44 3.94 -3.76 -1.92
C ASP A 44 2.81 -4.36 -2.77
N GLY A 45 2.61 -5.68 -2.68
CA GLY A 45 1.52 -6.41 -3.31
C GLY A 45 0.15 -6.03 -2.74
N ILE A 46 -0.04 -6.09 -1.42
CA ILE A 46 -1.32 -5.74 -0.76
C ILE A 46 -1.72 -4.31 -1.10
N THR A 47 -0.77 -3.37 -1.05
CA THR A 47 -1.03 -1.95 -1.34
C THR A 47 -1.16 -1.64 -2.84
N ALA A 48 -0.73 -2.54 -3.73
CA ALA A 48 -0.89 -2.38 -5.19
C ALA A 48 -2.23 -2.84 -5.73
N PHE A 49 -2.79 -3.90 -5.16
CA PHE A 49 -4.02 -4.51 -5.67
C PHE A 49 -5.23 -4.27 -4.75
N SER A 50 -5.06 -3.53 -3.64
CA SER A 50 -6.14 -3.32 -2.67
C SER A 50 -6.14 -1.94 -2.02
N THR A 51 -7.35 -1.43 -1.78
CA THR A 51 -7.62 -0.25 -0.93
C THR A 51 -7.88 -0.63 0.54
N TRP A 52 -7.72 -1.91 0.88
CA TRP A 52 -8.01 -2.43 2.22
C TRP A 52 -7.16 -1.77 3.32
N PRO A 53 -5.85 -1.49 3.15
CA PRO A 53 -5.07 -0.79 4.16
C PRO A 53 -5.61 0.61 4.48
N LEU A 54 -6.05 1.34 3.45
CA LEU A 54 -6.66 2.66 3.61
C LEU A 54 -7.99 2.56 4.37
N ARG A 55 -8.85 1.60 4.01
CA ARG A 55 -10.14 1.38 4.67
C ARG A 55 -9.99 0.94 6.13
N ALA A 56 -9.02 0.07 6.42
CA ALA A 56 -8.75 -0.40 7.78
C ALA A 56 -8.38 0.76 8.72
N LEU A 57 -7.55 1.71 8.25
CA LEU A 57 -7.21 2.90 9.03
C LEU A 57 -8.38 3.86 9.20
N SER A 58 -9.23 4.03 8.18
CA SER A 58 -10.45 4.83 8.32
C SER A 58 -11.40 4.26 9.37
N ILE A 59 -11.57 2.94 9.40
CA ILE A 59 -12.40 2.26 10.42
C ILE A 59 -11.77 2.40 11.81
N LEU A 60 -10.45 2.20 11.93
CA LEU A 60 -9.74 2.35 13.19
C LEU A 60 -9.82 3.77 13.73
N GLY A 61 -9.64 4.78 12.86
CA GLY A 61 -9.81 6.19 13.20
C GLY A 61 -11.24 6.51 13.65
N LEU A 62 -12.26 5.93 13.00
CA LEU A 62 -13.66 6.10 13.41
C LEU A 62 -13.94 5.49 14.79
N VAL A 63 -13.43 4.29 15.06
CA VAL A 63 -13.55 3.63 16.38
C VAL A 63 -12.89 4.47 17.47
N VAL A 64 -11.67 4.96 17.22
CA VAL A 64 -10.95 5.84 18.14
C VAL A 64 -11.73 7.14 18.38
N ALA A 65 -12.26 7.77 17.33
CA ALA A 65 -13.05 8.99 17.46
C ALA A 65 -14.33 8.76 18.28
N LEU A 66 -15.03 7.64 18.08
CA LEU A 66 -16.21 7.28 18.87
C LEU A 66 -15.88 7.05 20.34
N LEU A 67 -14.78 6.33 20.64
CA LEU A 67 -14.34 6.12 22.02
C LEU A 67 -13.92 7.42 22.69
N ALA A 68 -13.18 8.27 21.99
CA ALA A 68 -12.78 9.58 22.50
C ALA A 68 -13.98 10.50 22.74
N PHE A 69 -14.98 10.46 21.85
CA PHE A 69 -16.22 11.21 22.01
C PHE A 69 -17.02 10.72 23.21
N ALA A 70 -17.24 9.41 23.34
CA ALA A 70 -17.97 8.84 24.47
C ALA A 70 -17.30 9.15 25.82
N TYR A 71 -15.98 8.98 25.90
CA TYR A 71 -15.22 9.30 27.10
C TYR A 71 -15.21 10.80 27.40
N GLY A 72 -15.05 11.66 26.37
CA GLY A 72 -15.16 13.10 26.52
C GLY A 72 -16.53 13.56 27.02
N SER A 73 -17.62 12.99 26.48
CA SER A 73 -18.98 13.26 26.94
C SER A 73 -19.18 12.84 28.40
N TYR A 74 -18.63 11.68 28.80
CA TYR A 74 -18.66 11.23 30.18
C TYR A 74 -17.98 12.24 31.13
N LEU A 75 -16.77 12.73 30.79
CA LEU A 75 -16.08 13.74 31.60
C LEU A 75 -16.88 15.05 31.71
N VAL A 76 -17.52 15.49 30.62
CA VAL A 76 -18.33 16.72 30.62
C VAL A 76 -19.56 16.57 31.53
N LEU A 77 -20.23 15.43 31.47
CA LEU A 77 -21.38 15.13 32.34
C LEU A 77 -20.98 15.04 33.81
N GLU A 78 -19.86 14.36 34.10
CA GLU A 78 -19.30 14.26 35.45
C GLU A 78 -18.96 15.64 36.03
N TYR A 79 -18.35 16.52 35.21
CA TYR A 79 -18.03 17.89 35.59
C TYR A 79 -19.28 18.72 35.91
N MET A 80 -20.36 18.60 35.13
CA MET A 80 -21.61 19.34 35.35
C MET A 80 -22.34 18.91 36.63
N ILE A 81 -22.23 17.65 37.06
CA ILE A 81 -23.01 17.11 38.19
C ILE A 81 -22.26 17.26 39.52
N ILE A 82 -20.96 16.97 39.56
CA ILE A 82 -20.22 16.77 40.83
C ILE A 82 -19.41 18.02 41.21
N GLY A 83 -18.98 18.83 40.25
CA GLY A 83 -18.06 19.95 40.51
C GLY A 83 -16.65 19.46 40.90
N ASN A 84 -15.63 20.17 40.40
CA ASN A 84 -14.27 19.62 40.23
C ASN A 84 -13.49 19.33 41.53
N GLN A 85 -12.90 18.13 41.63
CA GLN A 85 -11.72 17.84 42.45
C GLN A 85 -10.60 17.25 41.56
N VAL A 86 -9.58 18.07 41.25
CA VAL A 86 -8.24 17.68 40.74
C VAL A 86 -8.02 17.56 39.20
N SER A 87 -6.80 17.94 38.80
CA SER A 87 -6.29 18.28 37.46
C SER A 87 -6.41 17.18 36.38
N GLY A 88 -7.16 17.49 35.31
CA GLY A 88 -7.32 16.66 34.10
C GLY A 88 -6.15 16.69 33.11
N TRP A 89 -4.98 17.23 33.50
CA TRP A 89 -3.83 17.39 32.61
C TRP A 89 -3.35 16.06 32.01
N THR A 90 -3.21 15.01 32.83
CA THR A 90 -2.69 13.71 32.38
C THR A 90 -3.63 13.06 31.35
N THR A 91 -4.94 13.18 31.55
CA THR A 91 -5.95 12.64 30.65
C THR A 91 -5.98 13.41 29.33
N ILE A 92 -5.89 14.74 29.38
CA ILE A 92 -5.84 15.62 28.20
C ILE A 92 -4.58 15.33 27.37
N VAL A 93 -3.40 15.28 28.01
CA VAL A 93 -2.12 15.02 27.33
C VAL A 93 -2.13 13.63 26.69
N THR A 94 -2.63 12.62 27.40
CA THR A 94 -2.69 11.24 26.89
C THR A 94 -3.66 11.13 25.71
N ALA A 95 -4.86 11.73 25.79
CA ALA A 95 -5.81 11.75 24.69
C ALA A 95 -5.26 12.50 23.47
N MET A 96 -4.58 13.63 23.69
CA MET A 96 -4.00 14.45 22.63
C MET A 96 -2.85 13.73 21.92
N LEU A 97 -1.96 13.07 22.66
CA LEU A 97 -0.88 12.24 22.08
C LEU A 97 -1.43 11.05 21.32
N PHE A 98 -2.44 10.36 21.87
CA PHE A 98 -3.09 9.24 21.21
C PHE A 98 -3.75 9.66 19.88
N LEU A 99 -4.53 10.74 19.89
CA LEU A 99 -5.18 11.28 18.70
C LEU A 99 -4.15 11.74 17.67
N SER A 100 -3.05 12.36 18.12
CA SER A 100 -1.95 12.80 17.24
C SER A 100 -1.22 11.61 16.61
N GLY A 101 -1.01 10.52 17.36
CA GLY A 101 -0.42 9.28 16.83
C GLY A 101 -1.29 8.62 15.76
N VAL A 102 -2.60 8.54 15.99
CA VAL A 102 -3.56 8.00 15.00
C VAL A 102 -3.61 8.87 13.74
N ASN A 103 -3.61 10.20 13.88
CA ASN A 103 -3.55 11.12 12.74
C ASN A 103 -2.26 10.95 11.93
N LEU A 104 -1.11 10.80 12.59
CA LEU A 104 0.17 10.62 11.92
C LEU A 104 0.23 9.29 11.15
N LEU A 105 -0.34 8.21 11.72
CA LEU A 105 -0.52 6.93 11.01
C LEU A 105 -1.41 7.09 9.77
N GLY A 106 -2.53 7.82 9.89
CA GLY A 106 -3.42 8.13 8.77
C GLY A 106 -2.70 8.88 7.65
N LEU A 107 -1.94 9.93 7.99
CA LEU A 107 -1.13 10.69 7.05
C LEU A 107 -0.06 9.83 6.36
N GLY A 108 0.59 8.92 7.11
CA GLY A 108 1.57 7.99 6.55
C GLY A 108 0.99 7.11 5.44
N VAL A 109 -0.21 6.57 5.65
CA VAL A 109 -0.86 5.74 4.63
C VAL A 109 -1.37 6.56 3.45
N ILE A 110 -1.97 7.72 3.68
CA ILE A 110 -2.34 8.63 2.59
C ILE A 110 -1.10 8.98 1.75
N GLY A 111 0.03 9.30 2.38
CA GLY A 111 1.31 9.57 1.70
C GLY A 111 1.79 8.40 0.84
N ALA A 112 1.61 7.15 1.29
CA ALA A 112 1.95 5.97 0.51
C ALA A 112 1.09 5.83 -0.77
N TYR A 113 -0.21 6.14 -0.68
CA TYR A 113 -1.10 6.14 -1.85
C TYR A 113 -0.83 7.33 -2.79
N VAL A 114 -0.61 8.54 -2.25
CA VAL A 114 -0.25 9.73 -3.04
C VAL A 114 1.06 9.51 -3.81
N SER A 115 2.06 8.89 -3.17
CA SER A 115 3.32 8.52 -3.83
C SER A 115 3.10 7.56 -5.02
N ARG A 116 2.17 6.61 -4.89
CA ARG A 116 1.79 5.70 -5.99
C ARG A 116 1.11 6.44 -7.12
N ILE A 117 0.14 7.31 -6.81
CA ILE A 117 -0.54 8.16 -7.80
C ILE A 117 0.49 9.03 -8.54
N PHE A 118 1.37 9.71 -7.81
CA PHE A 118 2.44 10.52 -8.39
C PHE A 118 3.31 9.71 -9.35
N ASN A 119 3.71 8.49 -8.96
CA ASN A 119 4.53 7.61 -9.81
C ASN A 119 3.82 7.12 -11.08
N GLU A 120 2.48 7.11 -11.12
CA GLU A 120 1.71 6.75 -12.31
C GLU A 120 1.42 7.96 -13.20
N VAL A 121 1.17 9.13 -12.60
CA VAL A 121 0.93 10.39 -13.32
C VAL A 121 2.22 10.99 -13.90
N LYS A 122 3.39 10.64 -13.36
CA LYS A 122 4.70 11.18 -13.81
C LYS A 122 5.02 10.91 -15.28
N GLN A 123 4.32 9.98 -15.96
CA GLN A 123 4.50 9.61 -17.38
C GLN A 123 5.96 9.39 -17.78
N ARG A 124 6.84 8.98 -16.84
CA ARG A 124 8.26 8.80 -17.13
C ARG A 124 8.44 7.50 -17.94
N PRO A 125 9.07 7.54 -19.12
CA PRO A 125 9.30 6.33 -19.91
C PRO A 125 10.15 5.33 -19.12
N LEU A 126 9.81 4.04 -19.24
CA LEU A 126 10.46 2.95 -18.50
C LEU A 126 11.95 2.80 -18.84
N TYR A 127 12.29 3.11 -20.08
CA TYR A 127 13.65 3.11 -20.60
C TYR A 127 13.76 4.18 -21.68
N VAL A 128 14.98 4.62 -21.94
CA VAL A 128 15.31 5.49 -23.06
C VAL A 128 16.24 4.69 -23.96
N LEU A 129 15.88 4.55 -25.23
CA LEU A 129 16.71 3.89 -26.23
C LEU A 129 17.86 4.81 -26.59
N ARG A 130 19.09 4.32 -26.46
CA ARG A 130 20.29 5.06 -26.90
C ARG A 130 20.55 4.88 -28.39
N GLN A 131 20.33 3.67 -28.90
CA GLN A 131 20.52 3.32 -30.30
C GLN A 131 19.65 2.10 -30.61
N ASP A 132 18.97 2.14 -31.77
CA ASP A 132 18.28 0.98 -32.33
C ASP A 132 19.08 0.45 -33.51
N LEU A 133 19.48 -0.82 -33.44
CA LEU A 133 20.25 -1.53 -34.46
C LEU A 133 19.43 -2.63 -35.14
N GLY A 134 18.15 -2.78 -34.78
CA GLY A 134 17.27 -3.80 -35.32
C GLY A 134 16.67 -3.39 -36.66
N LYS A 135 16.58 -4.34 -37.60
CA LYS A 135 15.58 -4.28 -38.66
C LYS A 135 14.27 -4.70 -37.99
N GLY A 136 13.38 -3.73 -37.70
CA GLY A 136 12.09 -4.00 -37.05
C GLY A 136 11.36 -5.20 -37.69
N LEU A 137 10.53 -5.89 -36.91
CA LEU A 137 9.69 -6.96 -37.44
C LEU A 137 8.90 -6.40 -38.64
N ARG A 138 8.87 -7.11 -39.78
CA ARG A 138 8.01 -6.75 -40.91
C ARG A 138 6.60 -6.56 -40.36
N GLU A 139 6.02 -5.38 -40.54
CA GLU A 139 4.60 -5.18 -40.30
C GLU A 139 3.86 -6.21 -41.15
N VAL A 140 3.31 -7.22 -40.48
CA VAL A 140 2.30 -8.08 -41.09
C VAL A 140 1.09 -7.16 -41.22
N SER A 141 0.99 -6.47 -42.36
CA SER A 141 -0.22 -5.75 -42.73
C SER A 141 -1.39 -6.71 -42.53
N ALA A 142 -2.37 -6.25 -41.75
CA ALA A 142 -3.58 -6.98 -41.51
C ALA A 142 -4.18 -7.41 -42.86
N VAL A 143 -4.35 -8.72 -43.01
CA VAL A 143 -5.31 -9.43 -43.85
C VAL A 143 -5.99 -8.55 -44.91
N ASP A 144 -5.59 -8.77 -46.16
CA ASP A 144 -6.35 -8.34 -47.33
C ASP A 144 -7.76 -8.96 -47.24
N PRO A 145 -8.86 -8.18 -47.24
CA PRO A 145 -10.21 -8.74 -47.12
C PRO A 145 -10.70 -9.49 -48.36
N ASP A 146 -9.93 -9.49 -49.45
CA ASP A 146 -10.33 -10.02 -50.77
C ASP A 146 -9.39 -11.15 -51.25
N GLU A 147 -9.39 -12.30 -50.55
CA GLU A 147 -9.09 -13.62 -51.13
C GLU A 147 -9.91 -14.74 -50.47
#